data_AF-A0A2U3H9Y6-F1
#
_entry.id   AF-A0A2U3H9Y6-F1
#
_cell.length_a   1.000
_cell.length_b   1.000
_cell.length_c   1.000
_cell.angle_alpha   90.00
_cell.angle_beta   90.00
_cell.angle_gamma   90.00
#
_symmetry.space_group_name_H-M   'P 1'
#
loop_
_entity.id
_entity.type
_entity.pdbx_description
1 polymer ?
#
loop_
_entity_poly.entity_id
_entity_poly.type
_entity_poly.pdbx_seq_one_letter_code
_entity_poly.pdbx_strand_id
1 'polypeptide(L)'
;MAVRRNHHALVAPGPQGRPRCPGQRWALARPARRCEGGHETPHVRGELQVIISIVGAGNMARAIGTRVLSGGHSLRLHDRNPGKAEGLATSLSEAVSGADVQASDAEGAAAADVVVLALPYPAGREVAASLGAALSGKVVVDISNPVDFSTFDSLVVPPGTSAAEEIAAVVPDARLVKAFNTTFAGPLASGEVAGRPLDVFIAGDDDAAREAVASVVTSAGLRPLDVGPLRRARELEAFQFLHMASQERLGLGWSSGIAILP
;
A
#
# COMPACT_ATOMS: atom_id res chain seq x y z
N MET A 1 51.95 10.19 37.63
CA MET A 1 51.00 9.45 38.48
C MET A 1 50.54 8.23 37.72
N ALA A 2 51.04 7.06 38.08
CA ALA A 2 50.71 5.79 37.45
C ALA A 2 49.62 5.10 38.29
N VAL A 3 48.59 4.56 37.65
CA VAL A 3 47.77 3.51 38.25
C VAL A 3 47.66 2.37 37.25
N ARG A 4 48.08 1.20 37.72
CA ARG A 4 48.15 -0.10 37.05
C ARG A 4 46.89 -0.93 37.38
N ARG A 5 46.57 -1.84 36.43
CA ARG A 5 45.98 -3.20 36.62
C ARG A 5 44.49 -3.24 37.04
N ASN A 6 43.66 -4.21 36.65
CA ASN A 6 43.90 -5.59 36.21
C ASN A 6 42.71 -6.14 35.39
N HIS A 7 42.99 -7.14 34.56
CA HIS A 7 42.04 -8.01 33.86
C HIS A 7 41.12 -8.80 34.79
N HIS A 8 39.88 -9.05 34.35
CA HIS A 8 39.23 -10.37 34.46
C HIS A 8 38.18 -10.52 33.34
N ALA A 9 38.44 -11.47 32.43
CA ALA A 9 37.47 -12.00 31.49
C ALA A 9 36.59 -13.03 32.21
N LEU A 10 35.27 -12.99 31.95
CA LEU A 10 34.34 -14.05 32.32
C LEU A 10 33.56 -14.47 31.07
N VAL A 11 33.70 -15.75 30.74
CA VAL A 11 33.01 -16.51 29.70
C VAL A 11 32.00 -17.43 30.38
N ALA A 12 30.76 -17.53 29.88
CA ALA A 12 29.86 -18.70 29.94
C ALA A 12 28.46 -18.33 29.39
N PRO A 13 27.57 -19.28 29.06
CA PRO A 13 27.76 -20.58 28.40
C PRO A 13 26.82 -20.74 27.17
N GLY A 14 27.10 -21.75 26.33
CA GLY A 14 26.35 -22.06 25.10
C GLY A 14 24.94 -22.64 25.32
N PRO A 15 24.16 -22.81 24.24
CA PRO A 15 22.74 -23.14 24.32
C PRO A 15 22.51 -24.62 24.65
N GLN A 16 21.73 -24.87 25.71
CA GLN A 16 21.29 -26.21 26.10
C GLN A 16 20.09 -26.63 25.24
N GLY A 17 20.25 -27.75 24.52
CA GLY A 17 19.21 -28.37 23.71
C GLY A 17 18.08 -28.99 24.54
N ARG A 18 16.87 -28.98 23.98
CA ARG A 18 15.68 -29.65 24.54
C ARG A 18 15.63 -31.13 24.14
N PRO A 19 14.96 -32.00 24.93
CA PRO A 19 15.11 -33.45 24.85
C PRO A 19 14.32 -34.11 23.71
N ARG A 20 14.87 -35.20 23.19
CA ARG A 20 14.22 -36.10 22.21
C ARG A 20 13.24 -37.05 22.91
N CYS A 21 12.07 -37.26 22.30
CA CYS A 21 11.14 -38.31 22.70
C CYS A 21 11.73 -39.72 22.48
N PRO A 22 11.60 -40.66 23.44
CA PRO A 22 12.10 -42.02 23.29
C PRO A 22 11.04 -42.95 22.70
N GLY A 23 11.44 -43.80 21.76
CA GLY A 23 10.69 -44.99 21.38
C GLY A 23 10.29 -45.06 19.92
N GLN A 24 11.20 -45.54 19.07
CA GLN A 24 10.92 -46.60 18.08
C GLN A 24 12.26 -47.11 17.54
N ARG A 25 12.39 -48.43 17.52
CA ARG A 25 13.61 -49.20 17.33
C ARG A 25 13.43 -50.04 16.05
N TRP A 26 14.53 -50.35 15.37
CA TRP A 26 14.69 -51.26 14.22
C TRP A 26 14.12 -50.73 12.89
N ALA A 27 14.79 -50.79 11.73
CA ALA A 27 15.59 -51.88 11.17
C ALA A 27 16.57 -51.37 10.08
N LEU A 28 17.63 -52.15 9.84
CA LEU A 28 18.58 -51.98 8.75
C LEU A 28 18.03 -52.52 7.42
N ALA A 29 18.48 -51.89 6.33
CA ALA A 29 18.63 -52.37 4.95
C ALA A 29 17.42 -52.42 4.00
N ARG A 30 17.43 -51.53 2.99
CA ARG A 30 17.49 -51.85 1.54
C ARG A 30 17.59 -50.55 0.71
N PRO A 31 18.33 -50.51 -0.42
CA PRO A 31 18.42 -49.32 -1.26
C PRO A 31 17.10 -49.14 -2.03
N ALA A 32 16.43 -48.01 -1.82
CA ALA A 32 15.27 -47.63 -2.60
C ALA A 32 15.72 -47.23 -4.01
N ARG A 33 14.95 -47.72 -4.98
CA ARG A 33 15.15 -47.61 -6.42
C ARG A 33 15.20 -46.14 -6.85
N ARG A 34 16.01 -45.87 -7.88
CA ARG A 34 16.00 -44.61 -8.62
C ARG A 34 14.61 -44.43 -9.25
N CYS A 35 13.80 -43.57 -8.65
CA CYS A 35 12.60 -43.05 -9.30
C CYS A 35 13.02 -41.84 -10.12
N GLU A 36 13.06 -42.01 -11.45
CA GLU A 36 12.99 -40.88 -12.37
C GLU A 36 11.59 -40.28 -12.26
N GLY A 37 11.50 -39.09 -11.70
CA GLY A 37 10.28 -38.29 -11.60
C GLY A 37 10.67 -36.85 -11.88
N GLY A 38 10.10 -36.28 -12.95
CA GLY A 38 10.34 -34.91 -13.35
C GLY A 38 10.06 -33.95 -12.21
N HIS A 39 10.92 -32.94 -12.09
CA HIS A 39 10.62 -31.76 -11.29
C HIS A 39 9.49 -30.99 -11.98
N GLU A 40 8.24 -31.36 -11.72
CA GLU A 40 7.16 -30.39 -11.79
C GLU A 40 7.34 -29.46 -10.60
N THR A 41 7.77 -28.24 -10.90
CA THR A 41 7.68 -27.12 -9.96
C THR A 41 6.23 -26.98 -9.53
N PRO A 42 5.93 -26.85 -8.23
CA PRO A 42 4.57 -26.61 -7.79
C PRO A 42 4.10 -25.29 -8.40
N HIS A 43 3.02 -25.32 -9.18
CA HIS A 43 2.30 -24.11 -9.56
C HIS A 43 1.78 -23.47 -8.27
N VAL A 44 2.38 -22.34 -7.90
CA VAL A 44 1.80 -21.40 -6.93
C VAL A 44 0.40 -21.08 -7.44
N ARG A 45 -0.64 -21.35 -6.62
CA ARG A 45 -2.02 -20.94 -6.96
C ARG A 45 -1.96 -19.44 -7.23
N GLY A 46 -2.29 -19.04 -8.46
CA GLY A 46 -2.20 -17.65 -8.91
C GLY A 46 -2.92 -16.74 -7.92
N GLU A 47 -2.21 -15.71 -7.46
CA GLU A 47 -2.84 -14.58 -6.78
C GLU A 47 -3.98 -14.09 -7.67
N LEU A 48 -5.18 -13.95 -7.09
CA LEU A 48 -6.37 -13.55 -7.84
C LEU A 48 -6.12 -12.15 -8.41
N GLN A 49 -6.06 -12.06 -9.74
CA GLN A 49 -6.07 -10.79 -10.44
C GLN A 49 -7.36 -10.05 -10.10
N VAL A 50 -7.24 -8.91 -9.41
CA VAL A 50 -8.36 -8.03 -9.08
C VAL A 50 -8.39 -6.81 -10.01
N ILE A 51 -9.56 -6.18 -10.12
CA ILE A 51 -9.75 -4.95 -10.88
C ILE A 51 -9.70 -3.77 -9.91
N ILE A 52 -8.74 -2.87 -10.11
CA ILE A 52 -8.63 -1.60 -9.39
C ILE A 52 -9.12 -0.49 -10.32
N SER A 53 -10.05 0.33 -9.84
CA SER A 53 -10.34 1.61 -10.47
C SER A 53 -9.61 2.73 -9.77
N ILE A 54 -9.02 3.65 -10.53
CA ILE A 54 -8.50 4.91 -10.01
C ILE A 54 -9.31 6.07 -10.60
N VAL A 55 -9.87 6.88 -9.71
CA VAL A 55 -10.52 8.14 -10.03
C VAL A 55 -9.50 9.27 -9.89
N GLY A 56 -9.17 9.90 -11.02
CA GLY A 56 -8.12 10.89 -11.19
C GLY A 56 -6.97 10.35 -12.07
N ALA A 57 -6.38 11.21 -12.89
CA ALA A 57 -5.27 10.87 -13.79
C ALA A 57 -3.96 11.65 -13.49
N GLY A 58 -3.74 12.02 -12.23
CA GLY A 58 -2.55 12.77 -11.77
C GLY A 58 -1.31 11.91 -11.50
N ASN A 59 -0.28 12.52 -10.90
CA ASN A 59 0.99 11.83 -10.59
C ASN A 59 0.81 10.64 -9.64
N MET A 60 -0.04 10.77 -8.62
CA MET A 60 -0.36 9.65 -7.72
C MET A 60 -1.09 8.52 -8.44
N ALA A 61 -2.04 8.83 -9.33
CA ALA A 61 -2.72 7.83 -10.14
C ALA A 61 -1.75 7.06 -11.04
N ARG A 62 -0.79 7.77 -11.65
CA ARG A 62 0.30 7.13 -12.42
C ARG A 62 1.15 6.20 -11.54
N ALA A 63 1.58 6.67 -10.38
CA ALA A 63 2.46 5.89 -9.49
C ALA A 63 1.76 4.64 -8.94
N ILE A 64 0.52 4.79 -8.45
CA ILE A 64 -0.32 3.66 -8.00
C ILE A 64 -0.59 2.73 -9.19
N GLY A 65 -0.96 3.27 -10.36
CA GLY A 65 -1.23 2.49 -11.56
C GLY A 65 -0.04 1.64 -12.01
N THR A 66 1.17 2.21 -12.05
CA THR A 66 2.41 1.46 -12.33
C THR A 66 2.59 0.29 -11.36
N ARG A 67 2.35 0.52 -10.06
CA ARG A 67 2.52 -0.48 -9.01
C ARG A 67 1.49 -1.61 -9.09
N VAL A 68 0.22 -1.24 -9.28
CA VAL A 68 -0.90 -2.17 -9.46
C VAL A 68 -0.67 -3.08 -10.67
N LEU A 69 -0.27 -2.51 -11.80
CA LEU A 69 0.01 -3.28 -13.03
C LEU A 69 1.25 -4.18 -12.86
N SER A 70 2.30 -3.69 -12.19
CA SER A 70 3.48 -4.50 -11.88
C SER A 70 3.18 -5.66 -10.94
N GLY A 71 2.16 -5.52 -10.09
CA GLY A 71 1.62 -6.58 -9.24
C GLY A 71 0.66 -7.55 -9.95
N GLY A 72 0.49 -7.43 -11.27
CA GLY A 72 -0.32 -8.35 -12.07
C GLY A 72 -1.83 -8.11 -11.99
N HIS A 73 -2.26 -6.93 -11.52
CA HIS A 73 -3.68 -6.57 -11.43
C HIS A 73 -4.16 -5.79 -12.66
N SER A 74 -5.48 -5.74 -12.83
CA SER A 74 -6.13 -4.94 -13.88
C SER A 74 -6.43 -3.53 -13.39
N LEU A 75 -6.24 -2.55 -14.25
CA LEU A 75 -6.43 -1.13 -13.95
C LEU A 75 -7.51 -0.50 -14.83
N ARG A 76 -8.44 0.23 -14.22
CA ARG A 76 -9.42 1.09 -14.89
C ARG A 76 -9.21 2.52 -14.45
N LEU A 77 -9.05 3.43 -15.41
CA LEU A 77 -8.74 4.84 -15.14
C LEU A 77 -9.93 5.71 -15.49
N HIS A 78 -10.36 6.52 -14.53
CA HIS A 78 -11.41 7.50 -14.74
C HIS A 78 -10.88 8.90 -14.40
N ASP A 79 -11.20 9.91 -15.20
CA ASP A 79 -10.93 11.32 -14.87
C ASP A 79 -12.06 12.16 -15.45
N ARG A 80 -12.34 13.31 -14.84
CA ARG A 80 -13.33 14.27 -15.36
C ARG A 80 -13.01 14.71 -16.79
N ASN A 81 -11.73 14.66 -17.18
CA ASN A 81 -11.27 14.84 -18.54
C ASN A 81 -10.90 13.46 -19.12
N PRO A 82 -11.75 12.87 -19.99
CA PRO A 82 -11.51 11.56 -20.57
C PRO A 82 -10.15 11.44 -21.27
N GLY A 83 -9.70 12.49 -21.95
CA GLY A 83 -8.41 12.50 -22.63
C GLY A 83 -7.21 12.38 -21.67
N LYS A 84 -7.35 12.79 -20.40
CA LYS A 84 -6.30 12.55 -19.39
C LYS A 84 -6.26 11.08 -18.96
N ALA A 85 -7.42 10.46 -18.77
CA ALA A 85 -7.50 9.05 -18.42
C ALA A 85 -6.96 8.17 -19.57
N GLU A 86 -7.35 8.47 -20.81
CA GLU A 86 -6.84 7.82 -22.01
C GLU A 86 -5.33 7.99 -22.15
N GLY A 87 -4.83 9.22 -22.03
CA GLY A 87 -3.39 9.49 -22.11
C GLY A 87 -2.58 8.76 -21.04
N LEU A 88 -3.11 8.66 -19.82
CA LEU A 88 -2.48 7.88 -18.74
C LEU A 88 -2.54 6.37 -19.02
N ALA A 89 -3.67 5.85 -19.51
CA ALA A 89 -3.82 4.44 -19.87
C ALA A 89 -2.80 4.04 -20.94
N THR A 90 -2.69 4.81 -22.03
CA THR A 90 -1.70 4.60 -23.08
C THR A 90 -0.28 4.59 -22.50
N SER A 91 0.07 5.64 -21.73
CA SER A 91 1.40 5.73 -21.12
C SER A 91 1.75 4.52 -20.24
N LEU A 92 0.79 4.01 -19.47
CA LEU A 92 1.00 2.87 -18.58
C LEU A 92 1.09 1.55 -19.36
N SER A 93 0.30 1.39 -20.42
CA SER A 93 0.37 0.21 -21.29
C SER A 93 1.71 0.09 -22.02
N GLU A 94 2.33 1.22 -22.37
CA GLU A 94 3.67 1.27 -22.97
C GLU A 94 4.76 0.99 -21.93
N ALA A 95 4.59 1.47 -20.69
CA ALA A 95 5.58 1.33 -19.63
C ALA A 95 5.61 -0.06 -18.99
N VAL A 96 4.46 -0.77 -18.96
CA VAL A 96 4.32 -2.09 -18.31
C VAL A 96 3.87 -3.12 -19.35
N SER A 97 4.80 -3.99 -19.76
CA SER A 97 4.51 -5.01 -20.77
C SER A 97 3.42 -5.98 -20.31
N GLY A 98 2.38 -6.16 -21.13
CA GLY A 98 1.25 -7.04 -20.82
C GLY A 98 0.24 -6.45 -19.84
N ALA A 99 0.32 -5.16 -19.52
CA ALA A 99 -0.63 -4.48 -18.65
C ALA A 99 -2.08 -4.54 -19.18
N ASP A 100 -3.01 -4.96 -18.32
CA ASP A 100 -4.45 -4.74 -18.52
C ASP A 100 -4.84 -3.37 -17.94
N VAL A 101 -4.72 -2.31 -18.75
CA VAL A 101 -5.11 -0.95 -18.39
C VAL A 101 -6.01 -0.33 -19.44
N GLN A 102 -7.11 0.29 -19.00
CA GLN A 102 -8.08 0.95 -19.89
C GLN A 102 -8.64 2.20 -19.22
N ALA A 103 -8.97 3.21 -20.03
CA ALA A 103 -9.82 4.31 -19.56
C ALA A 103 -11.27 3.79 -19.40
N SER A 104 -11.99 4.30 -18.41
CA SER A 104 -13.39 3.95 -18.13
C SER A 104 -14.23 5.19 -17.82
N ASP A 105 -15.54 5.05 -18.01
CA ASP A 105 -16.51 5.99 -17.45
C ASP A 105 -16.65 5.81 -15.93
N ALA A 106 -17.43 6.69 -15.31
CA ALA A 106 -17.62 6.72 -13.86
C ALA A 106 -18.37 5.48 -13.35
N GLU A 107 -19.24 4.89 -14.17
CA GLU A 107 -19.99 3.68 -13.87
C GLU A 107 -19.06 2.45 -13.88
N GLY A 108 -18.12 2.39 -14.83
CA GLY A 108 -17.04 1.41 -14.86
C GLY A 108 -16.09 1.50 -13.66
N ALA A 109 -15.96 2.67 -13.04
CA ALA A 109 -15.16 2.82 -11.83
C ALA A 109 -15.76 2.07 -10.63
N ALA A 110 -17.09 2.03 -10.52
CA ALA A 110 -17.79 1.33 -9.44
C ALA A 110 -17.83 -0.20 -9.63
N ALA A 111 -17.61 -0.71 -10.85
CA ALA A 111 -17.59 -2.14 -11.12
C ALA A 111 -16.34 -2.85 -10.56
N ALA A 112 -15.30 -2.10 -10.19
CA ALA A 112 -14.04 -2.61 -9.65
C ALA A 112 -14.19 -3.25 -8.26
N ASP A 113 -13.18 -4.04 -7.88
CA ASP A 113 -13.06 -4.63 -6.53
C ASP A 113 -12.60 -3.57 -5.52
N VAL A 114 -11.69 -2.69 -5.97
CA VAL A 114 -11.13 -1.57 -5.19
C VAL A 114 -11.24 -0.28 -6.00
N VAL A 115 -11.75 0.78 -5.39
CA VAL A 115 -11.84 2.12 -5.98
C VAL A 115 -10.92 3.09 -5.25
N VAL A 116 -9.93 3.66 -5.94
CA VAL A 116 -8.96 4.61 -5.38
C VAL A 116 -9.36 6.03 -5.77
N LEU A 117 -9.59 6.89 -4.78
CA LEU A 117 -9.87 8.31 -4.98
C LEU A 117 -8.56 9.11 -5.06
N ALA A 118 -7.93 9.11 -6.23
CA ALA A 118 -6.69 9.84 -6.49
C ALA A 118 -6.94 11.33 -6.84
N LEU A 119 -7.66 12.01 -5.96
CA LEU A 119 -8.11 13.40 -6.12
C LEU A 119 -7.68 14.26 -4.92
N PRO A 120 -7.58 15.60 -5.11
CA PRO A 120 -7.55 16.52 -3.98
C PRO A 120 -8.77 16.30 -3.07
N TYR A 121 -8.59 16.44 -1.75
CA TYR A 121 -9.62 16.11 -0.76
C TYR A 121 -11.04 16.62 -1.10
N PRO A 122 -11.26 17.93 -1.38
CA PRO A 122 -12.61 18.42 -1.69
C PRO A 122 -13.26 17.71 -2.88
N ALA A 123 -12.48 17.49 -3.95
CA ALA A 123 -12.95 16.80 -5.15
C ALA A 123 -13.18 15.30 -4.89
N GLY A 124 -12.35 14.65 -4.06
CA GLY A 124 -12.53 13.27 -3.65
C GLY A 124 -13.85 13.05 -2.90
N ARG A 125 -14.17 13.95 -1.96
CA ARG A 125 -15.44 13.93 -1.22
C ARG A 125 -16.64 14.17 -2.12
N GLU A 126 -16.57 15.16 -3.02
CA GLU A 126 -17.63 15.43 -3.99
C GLU A 126 -17.89 14.24 -4.92
N VAL A 127 -16.83 13.61 -5.44
CA VAL A 127 -16.97 12.44 -6.32
C VAL A 127 -17.51 11.23 -5.57
N ALA A 128 -17.05 10.98 -4.34
CA ALA A 128 -17.61 9.92 -3.51
C ALA A 128 -19.12 10.11 -3.28
N ALA A 129 -19.54 11.34 -2.93
CA ALA A 129 -20.96 11.67 -2.77
C ALA A 129 -21.78 11.49 -4.06
N SER A 130 -21.20 11.87 -5.21
CA SER A 130 -21.83 11.70 -6.52
C SER A 130 -22.02 10.24 -6.92
N LEU A 131 -21.02 9.39 -6.66
CA LEU A 131 -21.09 7.95 -6.92
C LEU A 131 -22.07 7.25 -5.96
N GLY A 132 -22.14 7.70 -4.70
CA GLY A 132 -23.16 7.30 -3.73
C GLY A 132 -23.35 5.78 -3.63
N ALA A 133 -24.56 5.31 -3.95
CA ALA A 133 -24.94 3.90 -3.88
C ALA A 133 -24.08 2.96 -4.77
N ALA A 134 -23.43 3.48 -5.81
CA ALA A 134 -22.53 2.69 -6.66
C ALA A 134 -21.30 2.17 -5.87
N LEU A 135 -20.96 2.82 -4.76
CA LEU A 135 -19.86 2.41 -3.86
C LEU A 135 -20.32 1.48 -2.73
N SER A 136 -21.59 1.11 -2.66
CA SER A 136 -22.11 0.23 -1.60
C SER A 136 -21.41 -1.14 -1.61
N GLY A 137 -20.87 -1.54 -0.46
CA GLY A 137 -20.11 -2.77 -0.26
C GLY A 137 -18.71 -2.78 -0.91
N LYS A 138 -18.31 -1.72 -1.60
CA LYS A 138 -17.01 -1.61 -2.28
C LYS A 138 -15.91 -1.18 -1.31
N VAL A 139 -14.70 -1.64 -1.58
CA VAL A 139 -13.50 -1.11 -0.93
C VAL A 139 -13.16 0.21 -1.60
N VAL A 140 -13.15 1.30 -0.83
CA VAL A 140 -12.83 2.64 -1.32
C VAL A 140 -11.59 3.15 -0.62
N VAL A 141 -10.56 3.51 -1.37
CA VAL A 141 -9.28 3.97 -0.85
C VAL A 141 -9.17 5.48 -0.99
N ASP A 142 -9.14 6.19 0.13
CA ASP A 142 -8.76 7.59 0.19
C ASP A 142 -7.22 7.70 0.28
N ILE A 143 -6.64 8.49 -0.62
CA ILE A 143 -5.19 8.78 -0.63
C ILE A 143 -4.87 10.25 -0.34
N SER A 144 -5.91 11.06 -0.07
CA SER A 144 -5.78 12.51 -0.01
C SER A 144 -4.95 12.97 1.20
N ASN A 145 -4.30 14.11 1.06
CA ASN A 145 -3.79 14.87 2.19
C ASN A 145 -4.52 16.22 2.16
N PRO A 146 -5.38 16.52 3.15
CA PRO A 146 -6.22 17.72 3.12
C PRO A 146 -5.42 18.96 3.54
N VAL A 147 -4.30 19.24 2.89
CA VAL A 147 -3.45 20.41 3.19
C VAL A 147 -4.06 21.66 2.55
N ASP A 148 -4.05 22.78 3.27
CA ASP A 148 -4.28 24.09 2.66
C ASP A 148 -3.06 24.46 1.82
N PHE A 149 -3.14 24.26 0.51
CA PHE A 149 -2.03 24.57 -0.40
C PHE A 149 -1.81 26.07 -0.63
N SER A 150 -2.69 26.95 -0.14
CA SER A 150 -2.49 28.41 -0.25
C SER A 150 -1.53 28.94 0.81
N THR A 151 -1.55 28.36 2.01
CA THR A 151 -0.69 28.74 3.14
C THR A 151 0.39 27.69 3.43
N PHE A 152 0.09 26.43 3.13
CA PHE A 152 0.89 25.25 3.46
C PHE A 152 1.17 25.10 4.96
N ASP A 153 0.30 25.65 5.81
CA ASP A 153 0.50 25.74 7.26
C ASP A 153 -0.63 25.05 8.07
N SER A 154 -1.60 24.46 7.39
CA SER A 154 -2.73 23.79 8.06
C SER A 154 -3.37 22.69 7.22
N LEU A 155 -4.22 21.90 7.87
CA LEU A 155 -5.17 21.02 7.20
C LEU A 155 -6.53 21.72 7.07
N VAL A 156 -7.27 21.41 6.00
CA VAL A 156 -8.58 21.98 5.70
C VAL A 156 -9.76 21.20 6.30
N VAL A 157 -9.48 20.07 6.96
CA VAL A 157 -10.48 19.31 7.72
C VAL A 157 -10.63 19.88 9.14
N PRO A 158 -11.84 19.85 9.73
CA PRO A 158 -12.06 20.30 11.09
C PRO A 158 -11.20 19.53 12.11
N PRO A 159 -10.88 20.15 13.26
CA PRO A 159 -10.21 19.44 14.35
C PRO A 159 -11.03 18.22 14.82
N GLY A 160 -10.34 17.11 15.04
CA GLY A 160 -10.94 15.89 15.59
C GLY A 160 -11.52 14.92 14.57
N THR A 161 -11.41 15.21 13.28
CA THR A 161 -11.75 14.30 12.17
C THR A 161 -10.57 14.19 11.19
N SER A 162 -10.79 13.50 10.08
CA SER A 162 -9.89 13.33 8.93
C SER A 162 -10.65 13.44 7.62
N ALA A 163 -9.93 13.60 6.50
CA ALA A 163 -10.54 13.59 5.17
C ALA A 163 -11.23 12.25 4.90
N ALA A 164 -10.62 11.15 5.34
CA ALA A 164 -11.22 9.83 5.22
C ALA A 164 -12.53 9.71 6.01
N GLU A 165 -12.56 10.15 7.27
CA GLU A 165 -13.81 10.12 8.06
C GLU A 165 -14.93 10.96 7.42
N GLU A 166 -14.61 12.12 6.83
CA GLU A 166 -15.59 12.94 6.10
C GLU A 166 -16.05 12.33 4.77
N ILE A 167 -15.19 11.57 4.08
CA ILE A 167 -15.56 10.80 2.89
C ILE A 167 -16.46 9.62 3.31
N ALA A 168 -16.12 8.90 4.38
CA ALA A 168 -16.92 7.77 4.87
C ALA A 168 -18.35 8.22 5.23
N ALA A 169 -18.49 9.42 5.80
CA ALA A 169 -19.78 9.98 6.17
C ALA A 169 -20.72 10.22 4.97
N VAL A 170 -20.19 10.43 3.75
CA VAL A 170 -21.02 10.63 2.54
C VAL A 170 -21.28 9.33 1.77
N VAL A 171 -20.57 8.25 2.09
CA VAL A 171 -20.75 6.90 1.51
C VAL A 171 -20.76 5.83 2.61
N PRO A 172 -21.75 5.83 3.52
CA PRO A 172 -21.73 5.01 4.74
C PRO A 172 -21.76 3.50 4.48
N ASP A 173 -22.22 3.08 3.29
CA ASP A 173 -22.27 1.67 2.91
C ASP A 173 -20.97 1.20 2.21
N ALA A 174 -20.02 2.10 1.95
CA ALA A 174 -18.70 1.76 1.42
C ALA A 174 -17.74 1.34 2.54
N ARG A 175 -16.79 0.47 2.23
CA ARG A 175 -15.73 0.04 3.15
C ARG A 175 -14.51 0.94 2.93
N LEU A 176 -14.50 2.09 3.60
CA LEU A 176 -13.45 3.10 3.41
C LEU A 176 -12.13 2.67 4.07
N VAL A 177 -11.03 2.89 3.34
CA VAL A 177 -9.65 2.66 3.77
C VAL A 177 -8.81 3.90 3.45
N LYS A 178 -8.01 4.37 4.42
CA LYS A 178 -6.93 5.32 4.20
C LYS A 178 -5.66 4.56 3.84
N ALA A 179 -5.07 4.85 2.68
CA ALA A 179 -3.78 4.29 2.29
C ALA A 179 -3.04 5.22 1.32
N PHE A 180 -1.76 4.94 1.07
CA PHE A 180 -0.87 5.66 0.12
C PHE A 180 -0.62 7.15 0.41
N ASN A 181 -1.36 7.79 1.31
CA ASN A 181 -1.24 9.23 1.57
C ASN A 181 0.19 9.61 2.02
N THR A 182 0.89 8.71 2.73
CA THR A 182 2.25 8.89 3.24
C THR A 182 3.36 8.59 2.22
N THR A 183 3.03 8.43 0.94
CA THR A 183 3.98 8.11 -0.12
C THR A 183 3.97 9.20 -1.20
N PHE A 184 5.14 9.75 -1.54
CA PHE A 184 5.24 10.67 -2.68
C PHE A 184 5.21 9.92 -4.00
N ALA A 185 4.63 10.53 -5.04
CA ALA A 185 4.43 9.88 -6.33
C ALA A 185 5.72 9.33 -6.96
N GLY A 186 6.83 10.06 -6.89
CA GLY A 186 8.12 9.62 -7.43
C GLY A 186 8.62 8.35 -6.73
N PRO A 187 8.87 8.40 -5.40
CA PRO A 187 9.15 7.22 -4.59
C PRO A 187 8.16 6.06 -4.76
N LEU A 188 6.86 6.34 -4.86
CA LEU A 188 5.86 5.30 -5.05
C LEU A 188 6.01 4.63 -6.42
N ALA A 189 6.32 5.40 -7.47
CA ALA A 189 6.60 4.85 -8.79
C ALA A 189 7.88 4.01 -8.82
N SER A 190 8.90 4.30 -7.99
CA SER A 190 10.09 3.44 -7.82
C SER A 190 9.89 2.30 -6.82
N GLY A 191 8.90 2.41 -5.93
CA GLY A 191 8.53 1.39 -4.93
C GLY A 191 9.48 1.31 -3.74
N GLU A 192 10.51 2.14 -3.75
CA GLU A 192 11.56 2.15 -2.75
C GLU A 192 12.16 3.55 -2.57
N VAL A 193 12.74 3.75 -1.38
CA VAL A 193 13.62 4.89 -1.08
C VAL A 193 14.89 4.32 -0.46
N ALA A 194 16.04 4.70 -1.02
CA ALA A 194 17.36 4.24 -0.57
C ALA A 194 17.48 2.70 -0.47
N GLY A 195 16.98 1.98 -1.49
CA GLY A 195 17.04 0.52 -1.57
C GLY A 195 16.13 -0.22 -0.58
N ARG A 196 15.18 0.49 0.05
CA ARG A 196 14.19 -0.08 0.97
C ARG A 196 12.80 0.03 0.38
N PRO A 197 12.01 -1.06 0.33
CA PRO A 197 10.61 -1.00 -0.07
C PRO A 197 9.85 0.05 0.75
N LEU A 198 8.97 0.80 0.08
CA LEU A 198 8.15 1.81 0.74
C LEU A 198 7.12 1.18 1.68
N ASP A 199 6.90 1.85 2.81
CA ASP A 199 5.80 1.55 3.71
C ASP A 199 4.53 2.21 3.22
N VAL A 200 3.47 1.43 3.12
CA VAL A 200 2.11 1.92 2.93
C VAL A 200 1.32 1.62 4.19
N PHE A 201 1.03 2.68 4.94
CA PHE A 201 0.17 2.58 6.13
C PHE A 201 -1.28 2.46 5.69
N ILE A 202 -2.03 1.59 6.36
CA ILE A 202 -3.40 1.22 6.02
C ILE A 202 -4.26 1.38 7.27
N ALA A 203 -5.33 2.18 7.18
CA ALA A 203 -6.31 2.35 8.25
C ALA A 203 -7.74 2.22 7.70
N GLY A 204 -8.64 1.59 8.44
CA GLY A 204 -10.03 1.36 8.01
C GLY A 204 -10.81 0.57 9.06
N ASP A 205 -12.14 0.64 9.08
CA ASP A 205 -12.95 -0.03 10.10
C ASP A 205 -13.37 -1.45 9.73
N ASP A 206 -13.27 -1.83 8.45
CA ASP A 206 -13.54 -3.18 7.95
C ASP A 206 -12.23 -3.96 7.75
N ASP A 207 -12.06 -5.05 8.49
CA ASP A 207 -10.83 -5.85 8.48
C ASP A 207 -10.56 -6.47 7.10
N ALA A 208 -11.59 -6.95 6.41
CA ALA A 208 -11.46 -7.56 5.09
C ALA A 208 -11.08 -6.53 4.01
N ALA A 209 -11.56 -5.28 4.13
CA ALA A 209 -11.18 -4.18 3.27
C ALA A 209 -9.71 -3.79 3.49
N ARG A 210 -9.24 -3.73 4.74
CA ARG A 210 -7.81 -3.50 5.04
C ARG A 210 -6.94 -4.62 4.48
N GLU A 211 -7.37 -5.88 4.63
CA GLU A 211 -6.66 -7.04 4.10
C GLU A 211 -6.59 -7.03 2.56
N ALA A 212 -7.70 -6.69 1.88
CA ALA A 212 -7.73 -6.56 0.43
C ALA A 212 -6.74 -5.48 -0.07
N VAL A 213 -6.71 -4.31 0.59
CA VAL A 213 -5.74 -3.25 0.25
C VAL A 213 -4.31 -3.69 0.57
N ALA A 214 -4.08 -4.37 1.70
CA ALA A 214 -2.76 -4.89 2.07
C ALA A 214 -2.24 -5.93 1.06
N SER A 215 -3.12 -6.77 0.51
CA SER A 215 -2.78 -7.71 -0.55
C SER A 215 -2.34 -6.98 -1.83
N VAL A 216 -3.07 -5.95 -2.25
CA VAL A 216 -2.70 -5.12 -3.42
C VAL A 216 -1.38 -4.39 -3.19
N VAL A 217 -1.13 -3.90 -1.98
CA VAL A 217 0.14 -3.26 -1.61
C VAL A 217 1.30 -4.27 -1.65
N THR A 218 1.08 -5.50 -1.18
CA THR A 218 2.10 -6.56 -1.18
C THR A 218 2.47 -6.97 -2.61
N SER A 219 1.48 -7.26 -3.46
CA SER A 219 1.71 -7.64 -4.86
C SER A 219 2.37 -6.50 -5.66
N ALA A 220 2.10 -5.25 -5.31
CA ALA A 220 2.77 -4.06 -5.84
C ALA A 220 4.26 -3.93 -5.45
N GLY A 221 4.79 -4.85 -4.65
CA GLY A 221 6.18 -4.85 -4.16
C GLY A 221 6.45 -3.83 -3.06
N LEU A 222 5.40 -3.40 -2.34
CA LEU A 222 5.46 -2.45 -1.24
C LEU A 222 5.25 -3.18 0.09
N ARG A 223 5.53 -2.52 1.22
CA ARG A 223 5.33 -3.11 2.56
C ARG A 223 4.03 -2.57 3.19
N PRO A 224 2.96 -3.38 3.30
CA PRO A 224 1.74 -2.95 3.97
C PRO A 224 1.94 -2.90 5.49
N LEU A 225 1.46 -1.83 6.11
CA LEU A 225 1.42 -1.69 7.56
C LEU A 225 -0.02 -1.35 8.00
N ASP A 226 -0.75 -2.35 8.48
CA ASP A 226 -2.07 -2.12 9.10
C ASP A 226 -1.88 -1.38 10.43
N VAL A 227 -2.40 -0.15 10.52
CA VAL A 227 -2.35 0.69 11.72
C VAL A 227 -3.71 0.76 12.44
N GLY A 228 -4.68 -0.03 12.00
CA GLY A 228 -5.96 -0.26 12.66
C GLY A 228 -7.12 0.58 12.12
N PRO A 229 -8.00 1.10 13.00
CA PRO A 229 -9.30 1.66 12.62
C PRO A 229 -9.20 2.97 11.84
N LEU A 230 -10.26 3.34 11.12
CA LEU A 230 -10.29 4.49 10.21
C LEU A 230 -9.92 5.81 10.91
N ARG A 231 -10.26 5.98 12.19
CA ARG A 231 -9.87 7.14 13.01
C ARG A 231 -8.36 7.41 13.04
N ARG A 232 -7.51 6.43 12.68
CA ARG A 232 -6.05 6.62 12.53
C ARG A 232 -5.68 7.44 11.29
N ALA A 233 -6.60 7.61 10.34
CA ALA A 233 -6.41 8.48 9.19
C ALA A 233 -6.05 9.91 9.59
N ARG A 234 -6.59 10.42 10.71
CA ARG A 234 -6.20 11.71 11.29
C ARG A 234 -4.70 11.80 11.56
N GLU A 235 -4.14 10.79 12.21
CA GLU A 235 -2.71 10.76 12.49
C GLU A 235 -1.88 10.53 11.22
N LEU A 236 -2.37 9.75 10.25
CA LEU A 236 -1.69 9.57 8.96
C LEU A 236 -1.65 10.86 8.13
N GLU A 237 -2.73 11.65 8.14
CA GLU A 237 -2.80 12.96 7.47
C GLU A 237 -1.88 13.97 8.15
N ALA A 238 -1.88 14.03 9.48
CA ALA A 238 -0.97 14.88 10.23
C ALA A 238 0.50 14.48 10.01
N PHE A 239 0.78 13.17 10.00
CA PHE A 239 2.12 12.66 9.76
C PHE A 239 2.63 13.03 8.38
N GLN A 240 1.79 12.83 7.36
CA GLN A 240 2.17 13.22 6.01
C GLN A 240 2.30 14.74 5.86
N PHE A 241 1.43 15.54 6.48
CA PHE A 241 1.59 16.99 6.45
C PHE A 241 2.95 17.44 7.02
N LEU A 242 3.36 16.85 8.15
CA LEU A 242 4.70 17.11 8.70
C LEU A 242 5.81 16.69 7.73
N HIS A 243 5.68 15.52 7.10
CA HIS A 243 6.64 15.03 6.11
C HIS A 243 6.74 15.96 4.90
N MET A 244 5.61 16.43 4.38
CA MET A 244 5.50 17.43 3.32
C MET A 244 6.16 18.76 3.71
N ALA A 245 5.82 19.32 4.87
CA ALA A 245 6.37 20.58 5.39
C ALA A 245 7.89 20.54 5.64
N SER A 246 8.44 19.34 5.84
CA SER A 246 9.89 19.16 6.04
C SER A 246 10.71 19.14 4.74
N GLN A 247 10.11 18.94 3.56
CA GLN A 247 10.85 18.64 2.33
C GLN A 247 11.80 19.77 1.90
N GLU A 248 11.35 21.02 1.96
CA GLU A 248 12.18 22.17 1.59
C GLU A 248 13.30 22.37 2.61
N ARG A 249 12.96 22.36 3.91
CA ARG A 249 13.91 22.56 5.01
C ARG A 249 15.04 21.53 5.03
N LEU A 250 14.73 20.30 4.63
CA LEU A 250 15.68 19.18 4.60
C LEU A 250 16.31 18.97 3.22
N GLY A 251 15.92 19.74 2.19
CA GLY A 251 16.47 19.61 0.83
C GLY A 251 16.18 18.26 0.17
N LEU A 252 15.04 17.63 0.47
CA LEU A 252 14.74 16.24 0.07
C LEU A 252 14.06 16.13 -1.30
N GLY A 253 13.61 17.24 -1.88
CA GLY A 253 13.07 17.27 -3.25
C GLY A 253 11.91 16.30 -3.50
N TRP A 254 11.08 16.03 -2.49
CA TRP A 254 9.94 15.10 -2.58
C TRP A 254 10.34 13.65 -2.90
N SER A 255 11.59 13.28 -2.63
CA SER A 255 12.17 11.95 -2.93
C SER A 255 12.39 11.09 -1.68
N SER A 256 11.87 11.52 -0.53
CA SER A 256 11.98 10.81 0.74
C SER A 256 10.76 9.93 1.03
N GLY A 257 10.94 8.94 1.92
CA GLY A 257 9.88 8.06 2.38
C GLY A 257 9.87 7.98 3.90
N ILE A 258 8.71 7.64 4.46
CA ILE A 258 8.56 7.28 5.87
C ILE A 258 8.78 5.77 5.99
N ALA A 259 9.55 5.33 6.99
CA ALA A 259 9.79 3.91 7.24
C ALA A 259 9.73 3.58 8.75
N ILE A 260 9.09 2.46 9.08
CA ILE A 260 9.18 1.80 10.39
C ILE A 260 10.30 0.77 10.34
N LEU A 261 11.28 0.90 11.23
CA LEU A 261 12.46 0.02 11.31
C LEU A 261 12.41 -0.80 12.62
N PRO A 262 12.82 -2.09 12.59
CA PRO A 262 12.97 -2.91 13.80
C PRO A 262 14.21 -2.55 14.62
#